data_AF-A0A946ZFU3-F1
#
_entry.id   AF-A0A946ZFU3-F1
#
_cell.length_a   1.000
_cell.length_b   1.000
_cell.length_c   1.000
_cell.angle_alpha   90.00
_cell.angle_beta   90.00
_cell.angle_gamma   90.00
#
_symmetry.space_group_name_H-M   'P 1'
#
loop_
_entity.id
_entity.type
_entity.pdbx_description
1 polymer ?
#
loop_
_entity_poly.entity_id
_entity_poly.type
_entity_poly.pdbx_seq_one_letter_code
_entity_poly.pdbx_strand_id
1 'polypeptide(L)'
;MLKTTCFYIGIFLLLASLPADAQIKRVRLNFHSPENLNRELLLGFTPNNEATDGFDYGYDGGVPDSWPSDLNWLIEENRFVIQGVGTYEETKTYPFWLGLTNVGISSISLISTENFTEDVTVYILDSATNTYHNISDQSLDLNLPPAEYPGRFFIAFQEPSESGGTLSLSDYDDEPNVGLTFSAENNTIVMSPRSGTQLLSVNVLNSIGQRILTKKLNSNSQTSLHLPFLQSQVLLVEIMTDKGRLIKRILI
;
A
#
# COMPACT_ATOMS: atom_id res chain seq x y z
N MET A 1 65.89 -22.11 -33.60
CA MET A 1 65.02 -20.93 -33.81
C MET A 1 63.58 -21.37 -33.54
N LEU A 2 63.12 -21.22 -32.30
CA LEU A 2 61.78 -21.64 -31.86
C LEU A 2 60.79 -20.52 -32.19
N LYS A 3 59.76 -20.79 -33.00
CA LYS A 3 58.65 -19.86 -33.24
C LYS A 3 57.59 -20.09 -32.16
N THR A 4 57.46 -19.12 -31.26
CA THR A 4 56.41 -19.07 -30.24
C THR A 4 55.11 -18.62 -30.90
N THR A 5 54.12 -19.51 -30.98
CA THR A 5 52.77 -19.18 -31.44
C THR A 5 51.97 -18.67 -30.25
N CYS A 6 51.70 -17.37 -30.18
CA CYS A 6 50.78 -16.78 -29.22
C CYS A 6 49.35 -17.16 -29.57
N PHE A 7 48.67 -17.92 -28.69
CA PHE A 7 47.22 -18.07 -28.73
C PHE A 7 46.58 -16.83 -28.11
N TYR A 8 45.90 -16.03 -28.92
CA TYR A 8 44.97 -15.01 -28.43
C TYR A 8 43.69 -15.72 -28.00
N ILE A 9 43.50 -15.89 -26.69
CA ILE A 9 42.19 -16.23 -26.12
C ILE A 9 41.41 -14.92 -26.07
N GLY A 10 40.60 -14.68 -27.10
CA GLY A 10 39.61 -13.62 -27.07
C GLY A 10 38.54 -14.00 -26.04
N ILE A 11 38.55 -13.35 -24.88
CA ILE A 11 37.42 -13.37 -23.96
C ILE A 11 36.31 -12.57 -24.64
N PHE A 12 35.39 -13.29 -25.29
CA PHE A 12 34.14 -12.74 -25.75
C PHE A 12 33.27 -12.57 -24.51
N LEU A 13 33.25 -11.36 -23.94
CA LEU A 13 32.36 -11.01 -22.84
C LEU A 13 30.95 -10.96 -23.43
N LEU A 14 30.24 -12.09 -23.37
CA LEU A 14 28.83 -12.17 -23.72
C LEU A 14 28.08 -11.33 -22.68
N LEU A 15 27.70 -10.11 -23.05
CA LEU A 15 26.70 -9.33 -22.32
C LEU A 15 25.36 -10.06 -22.46
N ALA A 16 25.17 -11.12 -21.69
CA ALA A 16 23.88 -11.76 -21.56
C ALA A 16 22.98 -10.79 -20.78
N SER A 17 21.95 -10.25 -21.45
CA SER A 17 20.86 -9.57 -20.76
C SER A 17 20.27 -10.55 -19.75
N LEU A 18 20.18 -10.15 -18.48
CA LEU A 18 19.48 -10.96 -17.48
C LEU A 18 18.05 -11.23 -17.96
N PRO A 19 17.51 -12.45 -17.76
CA PRO A 19 16.11 -12.71 -18.06
C PRO A 19 15.23 -11.69 -17.33
N ALA A 20 14.11 -11.27 -17.94
CA ALA A 20 13.26 -10.19 -17.40
C ALA A 20 12.82 -10.44 -15.94
N ASP A 21 12.63 -11.70 -15.57
CA ASP A 21 12.26 -12.12 -14.21
C ASP A 21 13.40 -11.97 -13.16
N ALA A 22 14.64 -11.79 -13.62
CA ALA A 22 15.81 -11.56 -12.77
C ALA A 22 16.22 -10.09 -12.68
N GLN A 23 15.47 -9.17 -13.30
CA GLN A 23 15.75 -7.74 -13.27
C GLN A 23 14.88 -7.03 -12.24
N ILE A 24 15.43 -6.00 -11.60
CA ILE A 24 14.65 -5.11 -10.73
C ILE A 24 13.65 -4.33 -11.60
N LYS A 25 12.36 -4.48 -11.31
CA LYS A 25 11.31 -3.68 -11.96
C LYS A 25 11.20 -2.35 -11.23
N ARG A 26 10.98 -1.26 -11.97
CA ARG A 26 10.98 0.10 -11.38
C ARG A 26 9.76 0.87 -11.77
N VAL A 27 9.18 1.57 -10.82
CA VAL A 27 8.13 2.57 -11.05
C VAL A 27 8.65 3.89 -10.52
N ARG A 28 8.69 4.91 -11.39
CA ARG A 28 9.15 6.26 -11.04
C ARG A 28 7.99 7.23 -11.08
N LEU A 29 7.85 8.03 -10.03
CA LEU A 29 6.81 9.06 -9.94
C LEU A 29 7.45 10.44 -9.79
N ASN A 30 6.72 11.47 -10.21
CA ASN A 30 7.01 12.86 -9.88
C ASN A 30 5.86 13.46 -9.08
N PHE A 31 6.19 14.16 -8.00
CA PHE A 31 5.29 15.05 -7.29
C PHE A 31 5.67 16.50 -7.58
N HIS A 32 4.73 17.27 -8.12
CA HIS A 32 4.86 18.70 -8.32
C HIS A 32 4.14 19.45 -7.21
N SER A 33 4.87 20.28 -6.47
CA SER A 33 4.34 21.00 -5.31
C SER A 33 3.72 22.34 -5.69
N PRO A 34 2.87 22.95 -4.83
CA PRO A 34 2.34 24.30 -5.06
C PRO A 34 3.44 25.38 -5.15
N GLU A 35 4.60 25.13 -4.56
CA GLU A 35 5.79 25.97 -4.62
C GLU A 35 6.64 25.75 -5.87
N ASN A 36 6.14 24.99 -6.85
CA ASN A 36 6.81 24.69 -8.12
C ASN A 36 8.11 23.87 -7.93
N LEU A 37 8.15 23.02 -6.91
CA LEU A 37 9.23 22.04 -6.67
C LEU A 37 8.81 20.65 -7.19
N ASN A 38 9.78 19.83 -7.59
CA ASN A 38 9.54 18.51 -8.18
C ASN A 38 10.27 17.42 -7.40
N ARG A 39 9.52 16.51 -6.77
CA ARG A 39 10.07 15.39 -6.01
C ARG A 39 9.92 14.13 -6.83
N GLU A 40 11.05 13.52 -7.18
CA GLU A 40 11.06 12.20 -7.77
C GLU A 40 11.02 11.12 -6.68
N LEU A 41 10.21 10.09 -6.93
CA LEU A 41 10.15 8.87 -6.12
C LEU A 41 10.45 7.66 -7.00
N LEU A 42 11.15 6.68 -6.44
CA LEU A 42 11.42 5.39 -7.08
C LEU A 42 10.91 4.26 -6.18
N LEU A 43 10.10 3.38 -6.74
CA LEU A 43 9.76 2.08 -6.17
C LEU A 43 10.44 0.98 -6.99
N GLY A 44 11.22 0.13 -6.33
CA GLY A 44 11.93 -0.98 -6.95
C GLY A 44 11.42 -2.33 -6.47
N PHE A 45 10.95 -3.19 -7.38
CA PHE A 45 10.57 -4.57 -7.06
C PHE A 45 11.76 -5.49 -7.29
N THR A 46 12.23 -6.11 -6.21
CA THR A 46 13.38 -7.01 -6.25
C THR A 46 12.97 -8.42 -6.66
N PRO A 47 13.75 -9.11 -7.50
CA PRO A 47 13.50 -10.51 -7.79
C PRO A 47 13.69 -11.36 -6.52
N ASN A 48 12.99 -12.49 -6.44
CA ASN A 48 13.13 -13.45 -5.33
C ASN A 48 12.85 -12.88 -3.91
N ASN A 49 12.17 -11.74 -3.80
CA ASN A 49 11.91 -11.06 -2.52
C ASN A 49 13.19 -10.73 -1.73
N GLU A 50 14.21 -10.18 -2.41
CA GLU A 50 15.47 -9.76 -1.77
C GLU A 50 15.31 -8.53 -0.84
N ALA A 51 14.24 -7.75 -1.02
CA ALA A 51 13.78 -6.69 -0.11
C ALA A 51 12.37 -6.98 0.41
N THR A 52 11.97 -6.29 1.47
CA THR A 52 10.70 -6.43 2.17
C THR A 52 9.82 -5.19 2.00
N ASP A 53 8.59 -5.23 2.51
CA ASP A 53 7.74 -4.02 2.53
C ASP A 53 8.17 -3.02 3.63
N GLY A 54 9.12 -3.41 4.51
CA GLY A 54 9.70 -2.58 5.57
C GLY A 54 11.03 -1.93 5.16
N PHE A 55 11.80 -1.43 6.14
CA PHE A 55 13.10 -0.81 5.86
C PHE A 55 14.21 -1.85 5.60
N ASP A 56 14.89 -1.70 4.48
CA ASP A 56 15.98 -2.55 4.01
C ASP A 56 17.23 -1.75 3.63
N TYR A 57 18.31 -1.98 4.38
CA TYR A 57 19.60 -1.31 4.13
C TYR A 57 20.16 -1.67 2.76
N GLY A 58 20.47 -0.65 1.97
CA GLY A 58 20.99 -0.80 0.60
C GLY A 58 19.90 -0.86 -0.48
N TYR A 59 18.63 -0.92 -0.09
CA TYR A 59 17.48 -0.86 -0.99
C TYR A 59 16.70 0.45 -0.85
N ASP A 60 16.57 0.95 0.39
CA ASP A 60 15.83 2.19 0.66
C ASP A 60 16.73 3.43 0.74
N GLY A 61 16.25 4.51 0.12
CA GLY A 61 16.92 5.81 0.09
C GLY A 61 16.12 6.84 0.86
N GLY A 62 16.62 7.24 2.03
CA GLY A 62 15.99 8.27 2.86
C GLY A 62 15.91 9.62 2.16
N VAL A 63 15.01 10.50 2.62
CA VAL A 63 14.88 11.86 2.10
C VAL A 63 16.17 12.66 2.37
N PRO A 64 16.91 13.11 1.34
CA PRO A 64 18.15 13.87 1.55
C PRO A 64 17.88 15.31 2.02
N ASP A 65 16.85 15.94 1.46
CA ASP A 65 16.43 17.30 1.75
C ASP A 65 14.91 17.31 1.93
N SER A 66 14.41 17.88 3.03
CA SER A 66 12.97 18.05 3.24
C SER A 66 12.49 19.35 2.63
N TRP A 67 11.40 19.31 1.87
CA TRP A 67 10.76 20.51 1.32
C TRP A 67 9.50 20.91 2.10
N PRO A 68 9.01 22.16 1.95
CA PRO A 68 7.80 22.60 2.64
C PRO A 68 6.58 21.75 2.26
N SER A 69 6.37 21.52 0.97
CA SER A 69 5.39 20.56 0.49
C SER A 69 6.13 19.42 -0.21
N ASP A 70 5.88 18.19 0.19
CA ASP A 70 6.69 17.04 -0.20
C ASP A 70 5.86 15.75 -0.24
N LEU A 71 6.25 14.82 -1.11
CA LEU A 71 5.68 13.49 -1.23
C LEU A 71 6.79 12.46 -1.07
N ASN A 72 6.67 11.57 -0.11
CA ASN A 72 7.68 10.56 0.19
C ASN A 72 7.02 9.19 0.36
N TRP A 73 7.76 8.11 0.18
CA TRP A 73 7.35 6.80 0.67
C TRP A 73 7.30 6.84 2.20
N LEU A 74 6.22 6.30 2.76
CA LEU A 74 6.08 6.13 4.21
C LEU A 74 6.42 4.69 4.57
N ILE A 75 7.65 4.46 5.04
CA ILE A 75 8.07 3.13 5.49
C ILE A 75 8.10 3.17 7.01
N GLU A 76 7.19 2.42 7.61
CA GLU A 76 6.91 2.47 9.06
C GLU A 76 6.49 3.90 9.47
N GLU A 77 7.39 4.67 10.08
CA GLU A 77 7.17 6.07 10.49
C GLU A 77 8.18 7.04 9.86
N ASN A 78 8.97 6.56 8.89
CA ASN A 78 10.08 7.30 8.29
C ASN A 78 9.80 7.60 6.81
N ARG A 79 10.44 8.67 6.32
CA ARG A 79 10.23 9.19 4.95
C ARG A 79 11.39 8.82 4.03
N PHE A 80 11.05 8.32 2.84
CA PHE A 80 12.03 7.88 1.83
C PHE A 80 11.68 8.40 0.43
N VAL A 81 12.68 8.53 -0.44
CA VAL A 81 12.51 8.85 -1.86
C VAL A 81 12.75 7.63 -2.76
N ILE A 82 13.43 6.62 -2.23
CA ILE A 82 13.59 5.31 -2.87
C ILE A 82 13.07 4.26 -1.89
N GLN A 83 12.19 3.39 -2.36
CA GLN A 83 11.76 2.21 -1.62
C GLN A 83 12.05 0.96 -2.46
N GLY A 84 12.77 -0.01 -1.89
CA GLY A 84 12.90 -1.35 -2.45
C GLY A 84 11.95 -2.31 -1.76
N VAL A 85 11.23 -3.12 -2.54
CA VAL A 85 10.24 -4.09 -2.04
C VAL A 85 10.48 -5.45 -2.66
N GLY A 86 9.69 -6.43 -2.22
CA GLY A 86 9.73 -7.78 -2.76
C GLY A 86 9.32 -7.86 -4.23
N THR A 87 9.02 -9.07 -4.67
CA THR A 87 8.59 -9.36 -6.04
C THR A 87 7.30 -8.61 -6.33
N TYR A 88 7.18 -8.09 -7.57
CA TYR A 88 5.97 -7.39 -7.99
C TYR A 88 4.72 -8.28 -7.87
N GLU A 89 3.71 -7.75 -7.18
CA GLU A 89 2.38 -8.33 -7.04
C GLU A 89 1.36 -7.21 -7.27
N GLU A 90 0.43 -7.40 -8.20
CA GLU A 90 -0.58 -6.38 -8.58
C GLU A 90 -1.47 -5.92 -7.41
N THR A 91 -1.68 -6.80 -6.43
CA THR A 91 -2.53 -6.55 -5.25
C THR A 91 -1.85 -5.70 -4.17
N LYS A 92 -0.54 -5.42 -4.32
CA LYS A 92 0.23 -4.64 -3.35
C LYS A 92 -0.02 -3.15 -3.54
N THR A 93 0.07 -2.45 -2.42
CA THR A 93 0.00 -1.00 -2.37
C THR A 93 1.05 -0.47 -1.40
N TYR A 94 1.61 0.70 -1.68
CA TYR A 94 2.63 1.31 -0.83
C TYR A 94 2.22 2.72 -0.42
N PRO A 95 2.22 3.03 0.89
CA PRO A 95 1.74 4.31 1.40
C PRO A 95 2.71 5.44 1.09
N PHE A 96 2.13 6.61 0.87
CA PHE A 96 2.86 7.86 0.87
C PHE A 96 2.72 8.61 2.19
N TRP A 97 3.73 9.41 2.49
CA TRP A 97 3.60 10.59 3.32
C TRP A 97 3.47 11.80 2.39
N LEU A 98 2.37 12.53 2.48
CA LEU A 98 2.17 13.80 1.76
C LEU A 98 2.07 14.93 2.79
N GLY A 99 2.95 15.91 2.70
CA GLY A 99 2.86 17.16 3.48
C GLY A 99 2.63 18.34 2.55
N LEU A 100 1.69 19.21 2.89
CA LEU A 100 1.41 20.45 2.17
C LEU A 100 1.49 21.63 3.14
N THR A 101 2.33 22.62 2.84
CA THR A 101 2.43 23.85 3.65
C THR A 101 1.68 25.02 3.04
N ASN A 102 1.55 25.07 1.71
CA ASN A 102 0.85 26.13 1.00
C ASN A 102 -0.43 25.64 0.32
N VAL A 103 -1.39 26.56 0.16
CA VAL A 103 -2.56 26.35 -0.69
C VAL A 103 -2.14 26.34 -2.16
N GLY A 104 -2.82 25.52 -2.96
CA GLY A 104 -2.60 25.46 -4.40
C GLY A 104 -2.80 24.05 -4.95
N ILE A 105 -2.61 23.92 -6.27
CA ILE A 105 -2.65 22.62 -6.94
C ILE A 105 -1.28 21.99 -6.79
N SER A 106 -1.26 20.74 -6.33
CA SER A 106 -0.12 19.84 -6.44
C SER A 106 -0.48 18.70 -7.39
N SER A 107 0.49 18.03 -7.98
CA SER A 107 0.19 16.91 -8.89
C SER A 107 1.12 15.72 -8.67
N ILE A 108 0.57 14.51 -8.83
CA ILE A 108 1.31 13.24 -8.82
C ILE A 108 1.23 12.66 -10.22
N SER A 109 2.37 12.29 -10.81
CA SER A 109 2.43 11.76 -12.17
C SER A 109 3.39 10.59 -12.28
N LEU A 110 3.08 9.65 -13.18
CA LEU A 110 4.00 8.58 -13.56
C LEU A 110 5.09 9.15 -14.48
N ILE A 111 6.35 8.88 -14.16
CA ILE A 111 7.49 9.19 -15.03
C ILE A 111 7.74 8.00 -15.96
N SER A 112 7.91 6.79 -15.39
CA SER A 112 8.20 5.59 -16.15
C SER A 112 7.94 4.31 -15.37
N THR A 113 7.72 3.23 -16.11
CA THR A 113 7.82 1.84 -15.65
C THR A 113 8.97 1.16 -16.41
N GLU A 114 9.82 0.40 -15.73
CA GLU A 114 11.00 -0.25 -16.32
C GLU A 114 11.01 -1.75 -15.99
N ASN A 115 11.46 -2.56 -16.95
CA ASN A 115 11.68 -4.02 -16.83
C ASN A 115 10.42 -4.86 -16.55
N PHE A 116 9.23 -4.31 -16.75
CA PHE A 116 8.00 -5.09 -16.79
C PHE A 116 7.87 -5.79 -18.15
N THR A 117 7.38 -7.02 -18.14
CA THR A 117 7.13 -7.82 -19.36
C THR A 117 5.82 -7.46 -20.04
N GLU A 118 4.90 -6.86 -19.29
CA GLU A 118 3.59 -6.41 -19.70
C GLU A 118 3.41 -4.96 -19.24
N ASP A 119 2.50 -4.23 -19.90
CA ASP A 119 2.18 -2.86 -19.50
C ASP A 119 1.54 -2.88 -18.10
N VAL A 120 2.05 -2.03 -17.21
CA VAL A 120 1.53 -1.91 -15.84
C VAL A 120 0.76 -0.63 -15.72
N THR A 121 -0.53 -0.76 -15.39
CA THR A 121 -1.36 0.37 -15.01
C THR A 121 -1.02 0.79 -13.59
N VAL A 122 -0.75 2.08 -13.39
CA VAL A 122 -0.41 2.65 -12.09
C VAL A 122 -1.54 3.54 -11.62
N TYR A 123 -1.94 3.36 -10.37
CA TYR A 123 -2.98 4.13 -9.72
C TYR A 123 -2.47 4.83 -8.48
N ILE A 124 -3.12 5.94 -8.12
CA ILE A 124 -3.07 6.52 -6.79
C ILE A 124 -4.41 6.26 -6.11
N LEU A 125 -4.37 5.56 -4.97
CA LEU A 125 -5.52 5.35 -4.10
C LEU A 125 -5.60 6.49 -3.08
N ASP A 126 -6.72 7.21 -3.02
CA ASP A 126 -7.09 8.05 -1.87
C ASP A 126 -7.94 7.23 -0.90
N SER A 127 -7.38 6.84 0.24
CA SER A 127 -8.06 6.02 1.25
C SER A 127 -9.19 6.75 1.97
N ALA A 128 -9.20 8.09 1.98
CA ALA A 128 -10.25 8.86 2.61
C ALA A 128 -11.57 8.79 1.81
N THR A 129 -11.47 8.75 0.49
CA THR A 129 -12.62 8.66 -0.43
C THR A 129 -12.81 7.27 -1.01
N ASN A 130 -11.82 6.39 -0.85
CA ASN A 130 -11.73 5.07 -1.45
C ASN A 130 -11.86 5.11 -2.98
N THR A 131 -11.12 6.04 -3.60
CA THR A 131 -11.10 6.24 -5.05
C THR A 131 -9.72 5.94 -5.60
N TYR A 132 -9.69 5.31 -6.78
CA TYR A 132 -8.47 5.01 -7.51
C TYR A 132 -8.37 5.97 -8.69
N HIS A 133 -7.22 6.61 -8.83
CA HIS A 133 -6.93 7.51 -9.93
C HIS A 133 -5.85 6.87 -10.80
N ASN A 134 -6.20 6.48 -12.03
CA ASN A 134 -5.21 6.00 -12.99
C ASN A 134 -4.28 7.16 -13.37
N ILE A 135 -2.98 6.99 -13.16
CA ILE A 135 -1.95 7.98 -13.47
C ILE A 135 -1.00 7.55 -14.59
N SER A 136 -1.37 6.49 -15.33
CA SER A 136 -0.52 5.92 -16.39
C SER A 136 -0.36 6.87 -17.58
N ASP A 137 -1.41 7.63 -17.90
CA ASP A 137 -1.43 8.58 -19.03
C ASP A 137 -1.60 10.04 -18.61
N GLN A 138 -2.01 10.31 -17.36
CA GLN A 138 -2.35 11.64 -16.87
C GLN A 138 -1.91 11.83 -15.42
N SER A 139 -1.63 13.08 -15.01
CA SER A 139 -1.37 13.38 -13.60
C SER A 139 -2.65 13.38 -12.78
N LEU A 140 -2.53 13.02 -11.50
CA LEU A 140 -3.54 13.30 -10.49
C LEU A 140 -3.26 14.68 -9.89
N ASP A 141 -4.17 15.62 -10.13
CA ASP A 141 -4.13 16.95 -9.51
C ASP A 141 -4.86 16.92 -8.16
N LEU A 142 -4.18 17.41 -7.12
CA LEU A 142 -4.65 17.49 -5.75
C LEU A 142 -4.83 18.95 -5.34
N ASN A 143 -6.04 19.29 -4.92
CA ASN A 143 -6.37 20.59 -4.32
C ASN A 143 -6.82 20.35 -2.87
N LEU A 144 -5.84 20.20 -1.98
CA LEU A 144 -6.03 19.91 -0.57
C LEU A 144 -5.60 21.10 0.28
N PRO A 145 -6.22 21.31 1.46
CA PRO A 145 -5.73 22.32 2.40
C PRO A 145 -4.33 21.96 2.93
N PRO A 146 -3.55 22.96 3.40
CA PRO A 146 -2.28 22.69 4.08
C PRO A 146 -2.47 21.80 5.30
N ALA A 147 -1.82 20.63 5.28
CA ALA A 147 -1.81 19.64 6.34
C ALA A 147 -0.81 18.52 5.98
N GLU A 148 -0.63 17.58 6.91
CA GLU A 148 0.01 16.30 6.63
C GLU A 148 -1.06 15.23 6.41
N TYR A 149 -0.82 14.36 5.43
CA TYR A 149 -1.68 13.24 5.03
C TYR A 149 -0.89 11.90 5.02
N PRO A 150 -0.26 11.51 6.13
CA PRO A 150 0.42 10.22 6.25
C PRO A 150 -0.54 9.07 5.99
N GLY A 151 -0.18 8.15 5.09
CA GLY A 151 -0.96 6.93 4.84
C GLY A 151 -2.38 7.17 4.31
N ARG A 152 -2.66 8.36 3.77
CA ARG A 152 -3.92 8.62 3.04
C ARG A 152 -3.81 8.18 1.59
N PHE A 153 -2.72 8.55 0.94
CA PHE A 153 -2.47 8.23 -0.46
C PHE A 153 -1.55 7.02 -0.57
N PHE A 154 -1.83 6.14 -1.54
CA PHE A 154 -1.02 4.95 -1.81
C PHE A 154 -0.81 4.83 -3.32
N ILE A 155 0.34 4.29 -3.73
CA ILE A 155 0.45 3.71 -5.07
C ILE A 155 -0.24 2.35 -5.07
N ALA A 156 -0.96 2.03 -6.15
CA ALA A 156 -1.60 0.74 -6.37
C ALA A 156 -1.45 0.32 -7.84
N PHE A 157 -1.61 -0.98 -8.10
CA PHE A 157 -1.43 -1.56 -9.44
C PHE A 157 -2.64 -2.34 -9.96
N GLN A 158 -3.74 -2.32 -9.19
CA GLN A 158 -5.01 -2.95 -9.54
C GLN A 158 -6.15 -2.12 -8.95
N GLU A 159 -7.18 -1.85 -9.75
CA GLU A 159 -8.46 -1.35 -9.25
C GLU A 159 -9.30 -2.55 -8.74
N PRO A 160 -10.04 -2.44 -7.62
CA PRO A 160 -10.83 -3.54 -7.06
C PRO A 160 -11.84 -4.19 -8.03
N SER A 161 -12.18 -3.52 -9.13
CA SER A 161 -13.08 -4.02 -10.19
C SER A 161 -12.44 -5.03 -11.14
N GLU A 162 -11.12 -5.07 -11.26
CA GLU A 162 -10.38 -5.92 -12.23
C GLU A 162 -10.06 -7.31 -11.65
N SER A 163 -10.05 -7.46 -10.33
CA SER A 163 -10.12 -8.76 -9.66
C SER A 163 -11.58 -9.22 -9.62
N GLY A 164 -12.00 -10.03 -10.60
CA GLY A 164 -13.32 -10.66 -10.66
C GLY A 164 -13.77 -11.18 -9.29
N GLY A 165 -14.64 -10.40 -8.67
CA GLY A 165 -14.96 -10.54 -7.26
C GLY A 165 -15.36 -9.23 -6.64
N THR A 166 -16.27 -8.48 -7.28
CA THR A 166 -17.18 -7.62 -6.53
C THR A 166 -17.85 -8.53 -5.50
N LEU A 167 -17.33 -8.56 -4.27
CA LEU A 167 -18.10 -8.97 -3.11
C LEU A 167 -19.16 -7.89 -2.97
N SER A 168 -20.19 -7.99 -3.81
CA SER A 168 -21.51 -7.51 -3.50
C SER A 168 -21.77 -8.01 -2.08
N LEU A 169 -21.73 -7.07 -1.14
CA LEU A 169 -22.34 -7.26 0.15
C LEU A 169 -23.78 -7.56 -0.18
N SER A 170 -24.15 -8.84 -0.16
CA SER A 170 -25.54 -9.18 0.11
C SER A 170 -25.84 -8.46 1.41
N ASP A 171 -26.66 -7.42 1.32
CA ASP A 171 -27.43 -6.93 2.45
C ASP A 171 -28.18 -8.15 2.98
N TYR A 172 -27.56 -8.85 3.94
CA TYR A 172 -28.26 -9.83 4.74
C TYR A 172 -28.97 -9.01 5.80
N ASP A 173 -30.11 -8.46 5.40
CA ASP A 173 -31.21 -8.09 6.29
C ASP A 173 -31.63 -9.36 7.04
N ASP A 174 -31.00 -9.59 8.18
CA ASP A 174 -31.50 -10.39 9.28
C ASP A 174 -30.64 -10.04 10.51
N GLU A 175 -31.18 -9.15 11.35
CA GLU A 175 -30.83 -8.98 12.77
C GLU A 175 -29.43 -9.47 13.20
N PRO A 176 -28.36 -8.65 13.16
CA PRO A 176 -26.99 -9.14 13.28
C PRO A 176 -26.78 -9.85 14.62
N ASN A 177 -26.32 -11.11 14.56
CA ASN A 177 -25.99 -11.96 15.72
C ASN A 177 -24.94 -11.33 16.66
N VAL A 178 -24.29 -10.25 16.25
CA VAL A 178 -23.31 -9.49 17.02
C VAL A 178 -23.53 -7.98 16.79
N GLY A 179 -23.70 -7.23 17.87
CA GLY A 179 -23.62 -5.76 17.84
C GLY A 179 -22.16 -5.31 17.76
N LEU A 180 -21.87 -4.33 16.90
CA LEU A 180 -20.53 -3.78 16.75
C LEU A 180 -20.55 -2.25 16.87
N THR A 181 -19.78 -1.74 17.83
CA THR A 181 -19.59 -0.31 18.09
C THR A 181 -18.11 0.02 18.14
N PHE A 182 -17.73 1.19 17.66
CA PHE A 182 -16.38 1.73 17.77
C PHE A 182 -16.36 2.90 18.77
N SER A 183 -15.41 2.88 19.71
CA SER A 183 -15.16 3.97 20.65
C SER A 183 -13.85 4.66 20.25
N ALA A 184 -13.97 5.88 19.70
CA ALA A 184 -12.83 6.70 19.30
C ALA A 184 -11.96 7.15 20.48
N GLU A 185 -12.56 7.46 21.63
CA GLU A 185 -11.85 7.89 22.83
C GLU A 185 -10.79 6.86 23.30
N ASN A 186 -11.06 5.57 23.11
CA ASN A 186 -10.22 4.48 23.58
C ASN A 186 -9.66 3.60 22.45
N ASN A 187 -9.81 4.02 21.19
CA ASN A 187 -9.46 3.25 19.98
C ASN A 187 -9.87 1.77 20.08
N THR A 188 -11.12 1.53 20.48
CA THR A 188 -11.58 0.18 20.83
C THR A 188 -12.82 -0.20 20.04
N ILE A 189 -12.77 -1.36 19.41
CA ILE A 189 -13.95 -2.03 18.87
C ILE A 189 -14.59 -2.85 19.99
N VAL A 190 -15.88 -2.63 20.20
CA VAL A 190 -16.70 -3.39 21.15
C VAL A 190 -17.61 -4.31 20.36
N MET A 191 -17.45 -5.62 20.59
CA MET A 191 -18.26 -6.69 20.01
C MET A 191 -19.19 -7.24 21.08
N SER A 192 -20.50 -7.14 20.85
CA SER A 192 -21.53 -7.60 21.78
C SER A 192 -22.33 -8.73 21.14
N PRO A 193 -21.98 -10.02 21.39
CA PRO A 193 -22.71 -11.14 20.83
C PRO A 193 -24.14 -11.17 21.40
N ARG A 194 -25.12 -11.49 20.55
CA ARG A 194 -26.51 -11.74 20.97
C ARG A 194 -26.64 -13.13 21.59
N SER A 195 -27.72 -13.35 22.32
CA SER A 195 -27.97 -14.61 23.05
C SER A 195 -27.76 -15.86 22.17
N GLY A 196 -26.97 -16.80 22.69
CA GLY A 196 -26.63 -18.04 22.02
C GLY A 196 -25.67 -17.90 20.83
N THR A 197 -24.89 -16.81 20.73
CA THR A 197 -23.85 -16.62 19.71
C THR A 197 -22.47 -16.64 20.35
N GLN A 198 -21.54 -17.39 19.79
CA GLN A 198 -20.14 -17.44 20.21
C GLN A 198 -19.25 -16.69 19.22
N LEU A 199 -18.45 -15.74 19.72
CA LEU A 199 -17.38 -15.10 18.96
C LEU A 199 -16.19 -16.05 18.84
N LEU A 200 -15.76 -16.37 17.62
CA LEU A 200 -14.64 -17.27 17.34
C LEU A 200 -13.35 -16.49 17.04
N SER A 201 -13.44 -15.48 16.17
CA SER A 201 -12.31 -14.60 15.86
C SER A 201 -12.78 -13.26 15.30
N VAL A 202 -11.88 -12.28 15.37
CA VAL A 202 -12.03 -10.99 14.70
C VAL A 202 -10.79 -10.73 13.86
N ASN A 203 -11.02 -10.28 12.63
CA ASN A 203 -10.01 -9.79 11.70
C ASN A 203 -10.31 -8.32 11.43
N VAL A 204 -9.27 -7.49 11.52
CA VAL A 204 -9.32 -6.08 11.13
C VAL A 204 -8.49 -5.96 9.86
N LEU A 205 -9.10 -5.43 8.81
CA LEU A 205 -8.48 -5.22 7.53
C LEU A 205 -8.49 -3.73 7.19
N ASN A 206 -7.50 -3.27 6.44
CA ASN A 206 -7.54 -1.94 5.84
C ASN A 206 -8.58 -1.89 4.69
N SER A 207 -8.77 -0.70 4.11
CA SER A 207 -9.73 -0.47 3.01
C SER A 207 -9.47 -1.33 1.77
N ILE A 208 -8.24 -1.80 1.58
CA ILE A 208 -7.81 -2.66 0.46
C ILE A 208 -7.82 -4.16 0.81
N GLY A 209 -8.32 -4.53 2.00
CA GLY A 209 -8.48 -5.94 2.40
C GLY A 209 -7.21 -6.62 2.92
N GLN A 210 -6.10 -5.89 3.12
CA GLN A 210 -4.94 -6.42 3.83
C GLN A 210 -5.25 -6.49 5.33
N ARG A 211 -4.86 -7.62 5.93
CA ARG A 211 -5.15 -7.94 7.34
C ARG A 211 -4.18 -7.22 8.28
N ILE A 212 -4.69 -6.22 9.00
CA ILE A 212 -3.95 -5.46 10.01
C ILE A 212 -3.81 -6.27 11.29
N LEU A 213 -4.90 -6.90 11.74
CA LEU A 213 -4.94 -7.60 13.02
C LEU A 213 -5.85 -8.82 12.95
N THR A 214 -5.43 -9.89 13.62
CA THR A 214 -6.28 -11.04 13.90
C THR A 214 -6.23 -11.38 15.37
N LYS A 215 -7.39 -11.57 15.97
CA LYS A 215 -7.51 -12.07 17.34
C LYS A 215 -8.48 -13.25 17.37
N LYS A 216 -7.98 -14.41 17.80
CA LYS A 216 -8.83 -15.53 18.19
C LYS A 216 -9.52 -15.18 19.49
N LEU A 217 -10.83 -15.40 19.55
CA LEU A 217 -11.66 -15.11 20.70
C LEU A 217 -12.02 -16.42 21.41
N ASN A 218 -13.18 -17.01 21.15
CA ASN A 218 -13.86 -18.02 21.98
C ASN A 218 -14.54 -17.40 23.21
N SER A 219 -15.41 -16.41 22.97
CA SER A 219 -16.21 -15.78 24.02
C SER A 219 -17.68 -15.68 23.62
N ASN A 220 -18.57 -15.88 24.60
CA ASN A 220 -20.01 -15.67 24.46
C ASN A 220 -20.45 -14.36 25.13
N SER A 221 -19.50 -13.55 25.60
CA SER A 221 -19.74 -12.28 26.27
C SER A 221 -19.15 -11.11 25.48
N GLN A 222 -19.56 -9.90 25.83
CA GLN A 222 -19.03 -8.68 25.26
C GLN A 222 -17.50 -8.67 25.35
N THR A 223 -16.87 -8.44 24.21
CA THR A 223 -15.41 -8.46 24.08
C THR A 223 -14.94 -7.17 23.43
N SER A 224 -13.89 -6.58 24.00
CA SER A 224 -13.22 -5.42 23.42
C SER A 224 -11.94 -5.82 22.71
N LEU A 225 -11.66 -5.11 21.62
CA LEU A 225 -10.42 -5.19 20.88
C LEU A 225 -9.84 -3.77 20.78
N HIS A 226 -8.72 -3.55 21.45
CA HIS A 226 -7.96 -2.32 21.31
C HIS A 226 -7.18 -2.34 19.99
N LEU A 227 -7.21 -1.23 19.28
CA LEU A 227 -6.50 -1.05 18.01
C LEU A 227 -5.22 -0.26 18.28
N PRO A 228 -4.05 -0.75 17.83
CA PRO A 228 -2.76 -0.23 18.25
C PRO A 228 -2.46 1.21 17.80
N PHE A 229 -3.08 1.70 16.72
CA PHE A 229 -2.95 3.08 16.23
C PHE A 229 -3.88 3.31 15.04
N LEU A 230 -4.54 4.46 14.91
CA LEU A 230 -5.33 4.81 13.73
C LEU A 230 -5.27 6.31 13.43
N GLN A 231 -4.74 6.65 12.26
CA GLN A 231 -5.04 7.92 11.57
C GLN A 231 -6.32 7.73 10.75
N SER A 232 -7.02 8.81 10.40
CA SER A 232 -8.38 8.70 9.86
C SER A 232 -8.42 7.82 8.60
N GLN A 233 -8.97 6.62 8.75
CA GLN A 233 -8.94 5.57 7.73
C GLN A 233 -10.19 4.68 7.84
N VAL A 234 -10.60 4.12 6.70
CA VAL A 234 -11.67 3.12 6.66
C VAL A 234 -11.09 1.75 7.00
N LEU A 235 -11.71 1.06 7.96
CA LEU A 235 -11.40 -0.35 8.26
C LEU A 235 -12.58 -1.26 7.95
N LEU A 236 -12.26 -2.49 7.57
CA LEU A 236 -13.20 -3.59 7.52
C LEU A 236 -12.97 -4.48 8.74
N VAL A 237 -14.02 -4.70 9.52
CA VAL A 237 -14.00 -5.60 10.68
C VAL A 237 -14.79 -6.83 10.32
N GLU A 238 -14.09 -7.95 10.16
CA GLU A 238 -14.67 -9.26 9.92
C GLU A 238 -14.72 -10.04 11.24
N ILE A 239 -15.92 -10.45 11.64
CA ILE A 239 -16.19 -11.21 12.86
C ILE A 239 -16.68 -12.59 12.46
N MET A 240 -15.97 -13.61 12.90
CA MET A 240 -16.37 -15.00 12.76
C MET A 240 -17.10 -15.43 14.03
N THR A 241 -18.28 -16.01 13.86
CA THR A 241 -19.08 -16.61 14.92
C THR A 241 -19.41 -18.05 14.59
N ASP A 242 -19.90 -18.79 15.58
CA ASP A 242 -20.50 -20.11 15.39
C ASP A 242 -21.74 -20.11 14.48
N LYS A 243 -22.41 -18.96 14.33
CA LYS A 243 -23.59 -18.75 13.47
C LYS A 243 -23.31 -18.12 12.11
N GLY A 244 -22.04 -17.88 11.79
CA GLY A 244 -21.63 -17.30 10.51
C GLY A 244 -20.73 -16.08 10.66
N ARG A 245 -20.60 -15.35 9.55
CA ARG A 245 -19.64 -14.28 9.38
C ARG A 245 -20.34 -12.93 9.26
N LEU A 246 -19.87 -11.93 9.99
CA LEU A 246 -20.28 -10.54 9.88
C LEU A 246 -19.09 -9.71 9.39
N ILE A 247 -19.31 -8.85 8.40
CA ILE A 247 -18.33 -7.85 7.97
C ILE A 247 -18.96 -6.48 8.17
N LYS A 248 -18.25 -5.57 8.84
CA LYS A 248 -18.71 -4.20 9.02
C LYS A 248 -17.60 -3.21 8.68
N ARG A 249 -17.95 -2.23 7.87
CA ARG A 249 -17.10 -1.07 7.59
C ARG A 249 -17.20 -0.08 8.74
N ILE A 250 -16.06 0.34 9.29
CA ILE A 250 -15.98 1.40 10.28
C ILE A 250 -15.09 2.52 9.73
N LEU A 251 -15.53 3.76 9.94
CA LEU A 251 -14.73 4.95 9.70
C LEU A 251 -14.21 5.42 11.05
N ILE A 252 -12.92 5.75 11.12
CA ILE A 252 -12.23 6.12 12.35
C ILE A 252 -11.67 7.52 12.20
#